data_AF-A0A551YM12-F1
#
_entry.id   AF-A0A551YM12-F1
#
_cell.length_a   1.000
_cell.length_b   1.000
_cell.length_c   1.000
_cell.angle_alpha   90.00
_cell.angle_beta   90.00
_cell.angle_gamma   90.00
#
_symmetry.space_group_name_H-M   'P 1'
#
loop_
_entity.id
_entity.type
_entity.pdbx_description
1 polymer ?
#
loop_
_entity_poly.entity_id
_entity_poly.type
_entity_poly.pdbx_seq_one_letter_code
_entity_poly.pdbx_strand_id
1 'polypeptide(L)'
;MATINPLDLNTAVGLYVIYFGRSASYSDLNNAVASGKAGVTNVDLATQFGQSQEAKTKYPFLQSPLRGNVDEFINQIYQNMFDRAADAEG
;
A
#
# COMPACT_ATOMS: atom_id res chain seq x y z
N MET A 1 0.34 26.44 -0.37
CA MET A 1 1.34 25.35 -0.48
C MET A 1 0.78 24.17 0.29
N ALA A 2 0.57 23.02 -0.35
CA ALA A 2 0.22 21.80 0.37
C ALA A 2 1.40 21.44 1.28
N THR A 3 1.15 21.24 2.57
CA THR A 3 2.17 20.83 3.53
C THR A 3 2.66 19.45 3.09
N ILE A 4 3.89 19.38 2.56
CA ILE A 4 4.49 18.11 2.16
C ILE A 4 4.83 17.38 3.45
N ASN A 5 4.06 16.34 3.79
CA ASN A 5 4.38 15.47 4.91
C ASN A 5 5.60 14.63 4.50
N PRO A 6 6.75 14.77 5.18
CA PRO A 6 7.90 13.93 4.92
C PRO A 6 7.54 12.45 5.12
N LEU A 7 8.19 11.56 4.38
CA LEU A 7 7.96 10.12 4.51
C LEU A 7 8.21 9.67 5.95
N ASP A 8 7.19 9.10 6.58
CA ASP A 8 7.26 8.58 7.94
C ASP A 8 7.45 7.05 7.89
N LEU A 9 8.43 6.55 8.63
CA LEU A 9 8.84 5.14 8.54
C LEU A 9 7.73 4.20 9.05
N ASN A 10 6.96 4.61 10.06
CA ASN A 10 5.84 3.82 10.57
C ASN A 10 4.72 3.74 9.51
N THR A 11 4.46 4.84 8.82
CA THR A 11 3.51 4.90 7.70
C THR A 11 3.97 4.01 6.55
N ALA A 12 5.28 4.01 6.21
CA ALA A 12 5.82 3.12 5.19
C ALA A 12 5.62 1.64 5.57
N VAL A 13 5.92 1.25 6.81
CA VAL A 13 5.66 -0.11 7.32
C VAL A 13 4.19 -0.48 7.19
N GLY A 14 3.29 0.42 7.61
CA GLY A 14 1.84 0.21 7.49
C GLY A 14 1.40 -0.03 6.05
N LEU A 15 1.95 0.73 5.08
CA LEU A 15 1.66 0.54 3.66
C LEU A 15 2.10 -0.83 3.14
N TYR A 16 3.23 -1.37 3.61
CA TYR A 16 3.64 -2.74 3.25
C TYR A 16 2.66 -3.79 3.78
N VAL A 17 2.20 -3.64 5.02
CA VAL A 17 1.20 -4.53 5.60
C VAL A 17 -0.09 -4.42 4.81
N ILE A 18 -0.61 -3.22 4.60
CA ILE A 18 -1.87 -2.96 3.88
C ILE A 18 -1.84 -3.56 2.47
N TYR A 19 -0.82 -3.22 1.66
CA TYR A 19 -0.78 -3.64 0.25
C TYR A 19 -0.32 -5.08 0.07
N PHE A 20 0.58 -5.60 0.90
CA PHE A 20 1.23 -6.87 0.61
C PHE A 20 0.93 -7.95 1.65
N GLY A 21 0.32 -7.62 2.79
CA GLY A 21 0.02 -8.57 3.86
C GLY A 21 1.27 -9.11 4.54
N ARG A 22 2.38 -8.38 4.47
CA ARG A 22 3.68 -8.75 5.06
C ARG A 22 4.34 -7.53 5.68
N SER A 23 5.22 -7.77 6.65
CA SER A 23 6.10 -6.73 7.15
C SER A 23 7.11 -6.31 6.06
N ALA A 24 7.54 -5.05 6.15
CA ALA A 24 8.63 -4.54 5.33
C ALA A 24 9.96 -5.22 5.73
N SER A 25 10.73 -5.66 4.75
CA SER A 25 12.09 -6.16 4.96
C SER A 25 13.07 -5.01 5.24
N TYR A 26 14.30 -5.32 5.65
CA TYR A 26 15.35 -4.31 5.82
C TYR A 26 15.62 -3.52 4.53
N SER A 27 15.68 -4.20 3.37
CA SER A 27 15.87 -3.55 2.08
C SER A 27 14.70 -2.64 1.71
N ASP A 28 13.47 -3.06 1.99
CA ASP A 28 12.26 -2.29 1.74
C ASP A 28 12.26 -0.97 2.52
N LEU A 29 12.67 -1.03 3.79
CA LEU A 29 12.79 0.16 4.64
C LEU A 29 13.95 1.06 4.23
N ASN A 30 15.09 0.49 3.84
CA ASN A 30 16.21 1.30 3.35
C ASN A 30 15.84 2.05 2.06
N ASN A 31 15.07 1.40 1.17
CA ASN A 31 14.52 2.04 -0.03
C ASN A 31 13.54 3.16 0.34
N ALA A 32 12.61 2.92 1.27
CA ALA A 32 11.70 3.94 1.77
C ALA A 32 12.46 5.16 2.33
N VAL A 33 13.48 4.95 3.18
CA VAL A 33 14.33 6.03 3.70
C VAL A 33 15.02 6.81 2.57
N ALA A 34 15.57 6.13 1.56
CA ALA A 34 16.20 6.76 0.42
C ALA A 34 15.21 7.61 -0.40
N SER A 35 13.99 7.09 -0.64
CA SER A 35 12.91 7.80 -1.30
C SER A 35 12.48 9.04 -0.51
N GLY A 36 12.34 8.93 0.82
CA GLY A 36 12.03 10.07 1.68
C GLY A 36 13.09 11.17 1.61
N LYS A 37 14.38 10.80 1.57
CA LYS A 37 15.49 11.76 1.35
C LYS A 37 15.45 12.43 -0.03
N ALA A 38 14.90 11.74 -1.03
CA ALA A 38 14.68 12.29 -2.37
C ALA A 38 13.40 13.13 -2.48
N GLY A 39 12.65 13.33 -1.38
CA GLY A 39 11.44 14.14 -1.34
C GLY A 39 10.14 13.39 -1.68
N VAL A 40 10.19 12.06 -1.80
CA VAL A 40 8.99 11.23 -1.97
C VAL A 40 8.14 11.29 -0.71
N THR A 41 6.84 11.49 -0.87
CA THR A 41 5.89 11.54 0.25
C THR A 41 5.24 10.18 0.53
N ASN A 42 4.52 10.06 1.65
CA ASN A 42 3.69 8.88 1.94
C ASN A 42 2.62 8.64 0.86
N VAL A 43 2.07 9.71 0.28
CA VAL A 43 1.06 9.63 -0.81
C VAL A 43 1.68 9.11 -2.09
N ASP A 44 2.89 9.58 -2.42
CA ASP A 44 3.63 9.09 -3.58
C ASP A 44 3.99 7.61 -3.41
N LEU A 45 4.42 7.21 -2.20
CA LEU A 45 4.74 5.82 -1.90
C LEU A 45 3.52 4.91 -2.02
N ALA A 46 2.37 5.29 -1.45
CA ALA A 46 1.13 4.55 -1.59
C ALA A 46 0.71 4.42 -3.07
N THR A 47 0.84 5.51 -3.84
CA THR A 47 0.57 5.51 -5.28
C THR A 47 1.48 4.55 -6.02
N GLN A 48 2.79 4.56 -5.72
CA GLN A 48 3.76 3.64 -6.31
C GLN A 48 3.44 2.18 -5.97
N PHE A 49 3.02 1.89 -4.73
CA PHE A 49 2.65 0.53 -4.32
C PHE A 49 1.44 0.03 -5.08
N GLY A 50 0.38 0.83 -5.22
CA GLY A 50 -0.80 0.48 -6.02
C GLY A 50 -0.50 0.24 -7.50
N GLN A 51 0.55 0.88 -8.04
CA GLN A 51 0.97 0.70 -9.43
C GLN A 51 2.00 -0.42 -9.63
N SER A 52 2.58 -0.93 -8.55
CA SER A 52 3.63 -1.95 -8.57
C SER A 52 3.15 -3.26 -9.21
N GLN A 53 4.08 -3.99 -9.83
CA GLN A 53 3.76 -5.31 -10.39
C GLN A 53 3.33 -6.30 -9.32
N GLU A 54 3.89 -6.22 -8.11
CA GLU A 54 3.50 -7.05 -6.95
C GLU A 54 2.03 -6.80 -6.59
N ALA A 55 1.61 -5.54 -6.41
CA ALA A 55 0.22 -5.20 -6.09
C ALA A 55 -0.74 -5.58 -7.21
N LYS A 56 -0.37 -5.34 -8.48
CA LYS A 56 -1.18 -5.75 -9.64
C LYS A 56 -1.31 -7.26 -9.77
N THR A 57 -0.29 -8.02 -9.36
CA THR A 57 -0.36 -9.49 -9.37
C THR A 57 -1.27 -9.99 -8.25
N LYS A 58 -1.22 -9.35 -7.07
CA LYS A 58 -2.05 -9.72 -5.92
C LYS A 58 -3.50 -9.27 -6.06
N TYR A 59 -3.73 -8.13 -6.69
CA TYR A 59 -5.04 -7.50 -6.86
C TYR A 59 -5.34 -7.27 -8.35
N PRO A 60 -6.04 -8.21 -9.00
CA PRO A 60 -6.43 -8.08 -10.41
C PRO A 60 -7.22 -6.80 -10.70
N PHE A 61 -7.97 -6.29 -9.73
CA PHE A 61 -8.67 -5.00 -9.80
C PHE A 61 -7.74 -3.83 -10.14
N LEU A 62 -6.49 -3.83 -9.63
CA LEU A 62 -5.50 -2.77 -9.92
C LEU A 62 -4.92 -2.87 -11.34
N GLN A 63 -5.06 -4.01 -12.03
CA GLN A 63 -4.71 -4.11 -13.45
C GLN A 63 -5.80 -3.55 -14.35
N SER A 64 -7.07 -3.80 -13.99
CA SER A 64 -8.24 -3.28 -14.68
C SER A 64 -9.46 -3.44 -13.79
N PRO A 65 -10.35 -2.43 -13.71
CA PRO A 65 -11.62 -2.55 -12.97
C PRO A 65 -12.51 -3.70 -13.45
N LEU A 66 -12.29 -4.18 -14.67
CA LEU A 66 -13.04 -5.29 -15.28
C LEU A 66 -12.44 -6.67 -14.96
N ARG A 67 -11.25 -6.73 -14.35
CA ARG A 67 -10.49 -7.97 -14.11
C ARG A 67 -10.56 -8.47 -12.67
N GLY A 68 -11.28 -7.79 -11.79
CA GLY A 68 -11.47 -8.19 -10.41
C GLY A 68 -12.65 -7.49 -9.77
N ASN A 69 -12.99 -7.90 -8.55
CA ASN A 69 -14.03 -7.26 -7.78
C ASN A 69 -13.42 -6.23 -6.81
N VAL A 70 -14.00 -5.03 -6.76
CA VAL A 70 -13.60 -3.99 -5.80
C VAL A 70 -13.83 -4.45 -4.35
N ASP A 71 -14.88 -5.24 -4.10
CA ASP A 71 -15.19 -5.77 -2.77
C ASP A 71 -14.14 -6.81 -2.33
N GLU A 72 -13.64 -7.62 -3.26
CA GLU A 72 -12.54 -8.56 -2.98
C GLU A 72 -11.24 -7.81 -2.68
N PHE A 73 -10.97 -6.72 -3.41
CA PHE A 73 -9.82 -5.86 -3.12
C PHE A 73 -9.93 -5.24 -1.73
N ILE A 74 -11.07 -4.64 -1.38
CA ILE A 74 -11.31 -4.04 -0.06
C ILE A 74 -11.19 -5.10 1.04
N ASN A 75 -11.80 -6.27 0.87
CA ASN A 75 -11.71 -7.36 1.84
C ASN A 75 -10.26 -7.82 2.07
N GLN A 76 -9.45 -7.93 1.02
CA GLN A 76 -8.04 -8.29 1.16
C GLN A 76 -7.22 -7.22 1.90
N ILE A 77 -7.53 -5.95 1.67
CA ILE A 77 -6.90 -4.84 2.41
C ILE A 77 -7.24 -4.93 3.91
N TYR A 78 -8.51 -5.18 4.25
CA TYR A 78 -8.96 -5.34 5.63
C TYR A 78 -8.34 -6.59 6.28
N GLN A 79 -8.29 -7.70 5.55
CA GLN A 79 -7.66 -8.93 6.02
C GLN A 79 -6.18 -8.70 6.34
N ASN A 80 -5.45 -7.99 5.47
CA ASN A 80 -4.05 -7.70 5.72
C ASN A 80 -3.82 -6.78 6.94
N MET A 81 -4.71 -5.81 7.16
CA MET A 81 -4.52 -4.78 8.19
C MET A 81 -5.03 -5.20 9.57
N PHE A 82 -6.11 -5.98 9.61
CA PHE A 82 -6.85 -6.27 10.84
C PHE A 82 -7.10 -7.77 11.05
N ASP A 83 -6.66 -8.62 10.13
CA ASP A 83 -6.94 -10.06 10.12
C ASP A 83 -8.45 -10.38 10.18
N ARG A 84 -9.28 -9.50 9.61
CA ARG A 84 -10.73 -9.65 9.50
C ARG A 84 -11.22 -9.16 8.13
N ALA A 85 -12.38 -9.68 7.71
CA ALA A 85 -13.09 -9.17 6.53
C ALA A 85 -13.56 -7.72 6.76
N ALA A 86 -13.81 -6.99 5.67
CA ALA A 86 -14.44 -5.67 5.75
C ALA A 86 -15.87 -5.81 6.25
N ASP A 87 -16.29 -4.88 7.10
CA ASP A 87 -17.67 -4.83 7.57
C ASP A 87 -18.59 -4.53 6.36
N ALA A 88 -19.82 -5.07 6.35
CA ALA A 88 -20.71 -4.97 5.19
C ALA A 88 -21.10 -3.51 4.83
N GLU A 89 -20.84 -2.56 5.72
CA GLU A 89 -21.08 -1.13 5.53
C GLU A 89 -19.85 -0.36 5.01
N GLY A 90 -18.67 -0.99 4.95
CA GLY A 90 -17.40 -0.36 4.57
C GLY A 90 -16.59 0.14 5.76
#